data_AF-A0A6V8L9Q7-F1
#
_entry.id   AF-A0A6V8L9Q7-F1
#
_cell.length_a   1.000
_cell.length_b   1.000
_cell.length_c   1.000
_cell.angle_alpha   90.00
_cell.angle_beta   90.00
_cell.angle_gamma   90.00
#
_symmetry.space_group_name_H-M   'P 1'
#
loop_
_entity.id
_entity.type
_entity.pdbx_description
1 polymer ?
#
loop_
_entity_poly.entity_id
_entity_poly.type
_entity_poly.pdbx_seq_one_letter_code
_entity_poly.pdbx_strand_id
1 'polypeptide(L)'
;MADLYPRTPSGLFPSRPPRPTYREPHRVRAGGLTAGLGAGVAWLLFIGLLGRDLRGYVWWTVLAGALAWAAAWTLSRQGDRGVAAGVAISTGVGWSVAAAAIAVRWGMTGDWPLW
;
A
#
# COMPACT_ATOMS: atom_id res chain seq x y z
N MET A 1 18.80 -15.72 -26.33
CA MET A 1 17.80 -16.12 -25.32
C MET A 1 16.46 -15.62 -25.84
N ALA A 2 15.49 -16.53 -26.01
CA ALA A 2 14.50 -16.50 -27.07
C ALA A 2 13.46 -15.36 -27.01
N ASP A 3 13.17 -14.80 -28.19
CA ASP A 3 12.11 -13.85 -28.48
C ASP A 3 10.71 -14.39 -28.13
N LEU A 4 10.02 -13.73 -27.20
CA LEU A 4 8.61 -13.97 -26.86
C LEU A 4 7.67 -13.12 -27.74
N TYR A 5 7.89 -13.12 -29.07
CA TYR A 5 6.92 -12.50 -29.96
C TYR A 5 5.73 -13.44 -30.20
N PRO A 6 4.48 -12.96 -30.03
CA PRO A 6 3.30 -13.75 -30.35
C PRO A 6 3.36 -14.22 -31.81
N ARG A 7 3.40 -15.53 -32.03
CA ARG A 7 3.38 -16.09 -33.39
C ARG A 7 2.05 -15.78 -34.05
N THR A 8 2.09 -15.08 -35.19
CA THR A 8 0.94 -14.90 -36.07
C THR A 8 0.45 -16.28 -36.52
N PRO A 9 -0.84 -16.63 -36.32
CA PRO A 9 -1.36 -17.92 -36.74
C PRO A 9 -1.24 -18.05 -38.26
N SER A 10 -0.66 -19.16 -38.73
CA SER A 10 -0.34 -19.39 -40.15
C SER A 10 -1.55 -19.62 -41.06
N GLY A 11 -2.78 -19.49 -40.56
CA GLY A 11 -4.04 -19.75 -41.31
C GLY A 11 -4.27 -21.21 -41.71
N LEU A 12 -3.23 -22.05 -41.63
CA LEU A 12 -3.19 -23.43 -42.08
C LEU A 12 -3.95 -24.39 -41.15
N PHE A 13 -4.14 -23.98 -39.90
CA PHE A 13 -5.01 -24.64 -38.93
C PHE A 13 -6.07 -23.63 -38.48
N PRO A 14 -7.34 -24.04 -38.29
CA PRO A 14 -8.34 -23.19 -37.65
C PRO A 14 -7.81 -22.72 -36.29
N SER A 15 -7.33 -21.48 -36.24
CA SER A 15 -6.83 -20.91 -34.99
C SER A 15 -8.04 -20.67 -34.08
N ARG A 16 -7.97 -21.22 -32.87
CA ARG A 16 -9.02 -21.04 -31.86
C ARG A 16 -9.32 -19.53 -31.74
N PRO A 17 -10.59 -19.11 -31.72
CA PRO A 17 -10.95 -17.71 -31.55
C PRO A 17 -10.13 -17.10 -30.39
N PRO A 18 -9.54 -15.90 -30.56
CA PRO A 18 -8.81 -15.24 -29.49
C PRO A 18 -9.69 -15.25 -28.24
N ARG A 19 -9.18 -15.86 -27.15
CA ARG A 19 -9.96 -15.91 -25.91
C ARG A 19 -10.32 -14.48 -25.55
N PRO A 20 -11.60 -14.16 -25.28
CA PRO A 20 -12.01 -12.85 -24.82
C PRO A 20 -11.15 -12.49 -23.61
N THR A 21 -10.22 -11.55 -23.80
CA THR A 21 -9.37 -11.10 -22.71
C THR A 21 -10.12 -9.93 -22.10
N TYR A 22 -10.77 -10.16 -20.96
CA TYR A 22 -11.43 -9.09 -20.24
C TYR A 22 -10.40 -8.02 -19.89
N ARG A 23 -10.45 -6.88 -20.59
CA ARG A 23 -9.69 -5.69 -20.22
C ARG A 23 -10.48 -5.00 -19.13
N GLU A 24 -10.13 -5.27 -17.88
CA GLU A 24 -10.57 -4.41 -16.78
C GLU A 24 -10.16 -2.96 -17.10
N PRO A 25 -11.12 -2.02 -17.21
CA PRO A 25 -10.82 -0.63 -17.54
C PRO A 25 -9.88 0.05 -16.53
N HIS A 26 -9.73 -0.53 -15.32
CA HIS A 26 -8.99 0.03 -14.20
C HIS A 26 -7.83 -0.90 -13.78
N ARG A 27 -6.90 -1.16 -14.70
CA ARG A 27 -5.68 -1.92 -14.38
C ARG A 27 -4.89 -1.20 -13.30
N VAL A 28 -4.65 -1.90 -12.17
CA VAL A 28 -3.68 -1.48 -11.17
C VAL A 28 -2.28 -1.49 -11.80
N ARG A 29 -1.76 -0.31 -12.13
CA ARG A 29 -0.41 -0.17 -12.68
C ARG A 29 0.61 -0.26 -11.54
N ALA A 30 1.64 -1.08 -11.72
CA ALA A 30 2.72 -1.24 -10.75
C ALA A 30 3.37 0.10 -10.36
N GLY A 31 3.50 1.04 -11.31
CA GLY A 31 4.05 2.38 -11.03
C GLY A 31 3.20 3.23 -10.08
N GLY A 32 1.87 3.12 -10.14
CA GLY A 32 1.00 3.82 -9.19
C GLY A 32 1.13 3.23 -7.78
N LEU A 33 1.20 1.89 -7.68
CA LEU A 33 1.39 1.18 -6.43
C LEU A 33 2.69 1.59 -5.72
N THR A 34 3.82 1.57 -6.43
CA THR A 34 5.13 1.89 -5.85
C THR A 34 5.24 3.36 -5.45
N ALA A 35 4.65 4.28 -6.23
CA ALA A 35 4.59 5.70 -5.87
C ALA A 35 3.76 5.93 -4.59
N GLY A 36 2.59 5.29 -4.48
CA GLY A 36 1.75 5.36 -3.27
C GLY A 36 2.43 4.76 -2.04
N LEU A 37 3.11 3.62 -2.21
CA LEU A 37 3.93 3.01 -1.15
C LEU A 37 5.05 3.94 -0.69
N GLY A 38 5.83 4.49 -1.62
CA GLY A 38 6.95 5.37 -1.30
C GLY A 38 6.50 6.64 -0.58
N ALA A 39 5.44 7.29 -1.08
CA ALA A 39 4.88 8.48 -0.46
C ALA A 39 4.32 8.19 0.95
N GLY A 40 3.58 7.09 1.12
CA GLY A 40 3.03 6.71 2.41
C GLY A 40 4.09 6.33 3.44
N VAL A 41 5.13 5.59 3.03
CA VAL A 41 6.29 5.28 3.89
C VAL A 41 7.02 6.56 4.30
N ALA A 42 7.32 7.44 3.34
CA ALA A 42 8.00 8.71 3.64
C ALA A 42 7.19 9.57 4.62
N TRP A 43 5.87 9.64 4.42
CA TRP A 43 4.96 10.37 5.29
C TRP A 43 4.94 9.82 6.72
N LEU A 44 4.81 8.49 6.86
CA LEU A 44 4.80 7.82 8.16
C LEU A 44 6.15 7.95 8.88
N LEU A 45 7.27 7.85 8.15
CA LEU A 45 8.60 8.06 8.71
C LEU A 45 8.79 9.49 9.21
N PHE A 46 8.37 10.48 8.42
CA PHE A 46 8.46 11.88 8.79
C PHE A 46 7.71 12.15 10.11
N ILE A 47 6.46 11.71 10.19
CA ILE A 47 5.64 11.90 11.40
C ILE A 47 6.16 11.06 12.58
N GLY A 48 6.65 9.84 12.33
CA GLY A 48 7.26 8.98 13.34
C GLY A 48 8.51 9.61 13.97
N LEU A 49 9.33 10.31 13.18
CA LEU A 49 10.51 11.03 13.67
C LEU A 49 10.17 12.24 14.57
N LEU A 50 8.95 12.77 14.50
CA LEU A 50 8.52 13.88 15.36
C LEU A 50 8.14 13.42 16.79
N GLY A 51 7.93 12.12 17.00
CA GLY A 51 7.55 11.57 18.31
C GLY A 51 8.74 11.51 19.28
N ARG A 52 8.83 12.48 20.22
CA ARG A 52 9.85 12.45 21.29
C ARG A 52 9.53 11.52 22.46
N ASP A 53 8.27 11.11 22.59
CA ASP A 53 7.77 10.22 23.65
C ASP A 53 6.87 9.14 23.04
N LEU A 54 6.83 7.93 23.63
CA LEU A 54 6.08 6.81 23.04
C LEU A 54 4.58 7.12 22.88
N ARG A 55 3.99 7.85 23.83
CA ARG A 55 2.58 8.29 23.75
C ARG A 55 2.37 9.25 22.58
N GLY A 56 3.32 10.17 22.37
CA GLY A 56 3.31 11.09 21.23
C GLY A 56 3.49 10.35 19.91
N TYR A 57 4.43 9.39 19.85
CA TYR A 57 4.67 8.54 18.69
C TYR A 57 3.42 7.74 18.28
N VAL A 58 2.74 7.11 19.24
CA VAL A 58 1.50 6.35 18.97
C VAL A 58 0.40 7.25 18.43
N TRP A 59 0.12 8.39 19.08
CA TRP A 59 -0.92 9.31 18.61
C TRP A 59 -0.61 9.91 17.24
N TRP A 60 0.64 10.27 17.01
CA TRP A 60 1.09 10.78 15.71
C TRP A 60 0.99 9.72 14.60
N THR A 61 1.28 8.45 14.91
CA THR A 61 1.15 7.36 13.93
C THR A 61 -0.31 7.05 13.61
N VAL A 62 -1.22 7.13 14.59
CA VAL A 62 -2.66 6.97 14.37
C VAL A 62 -3.21 8.10 13.48
N LEU A 63 -2.88 9.36 13.80
CA LEU A 63 -3.31 10.51 12.99
C LEU A 63 -2.76 10.45 11.56
N ALA A 64 -1.47 10.15 11.40
CA ALA A 64 -0.85 10.03 10.09
C ALA A 64 -1.47 8.89 9.27
N GLY A 65 -1.74 7.74 9.88
CA GLY A 65 -2.39 6.62 9.22
C GLY A 65 -3.84 6.92 8.84
N ALA A 66 -4.59 7.64 9.67
CA ALA A 66 -5.95 8.06 9.34
C ALA A 66 -5.98 9.02 8.13
N LEU A 67 -5.04 9.96 8.06
CA LEU A 67 -4.88 10.87 6.92
C LEU A 67 -4.48 10.12 5.64
N ALA A 68 -3.53 9.19 5.76
CA ALA A 68 -3.12 8.34 4.63
C ALA A 68 -4.27 7.46 4.14
N TRP A 69 -5.05 6.89 5.05
CA TRP A 69 -6.25 6.12 4.71
C TRP A 69 -7.32 6.97 4.02
N ALA A 70 -7.57 8.19 4.49
CA ALA A 70 -8.49 9.12 3.85
C ALA A 70 -8.01 9.50 2.43
N ALA A 71 -6.72 9.73 2.24
CA ALA A 71 -6.12 9.98 0.93
C ALA A 71 -6.31 8.76 0.00
N ALA A 72 -6.02 7.54 0.47
CA ALA A 72 -6.24 6.31 -0.27
C ALA A 72 -7.72 6.15 -0.69
N TRP A 73 -8.65 6.45 0.22
CA TRP A 73 -10.08 6.45 -0.07
C TRP A 73 -10.44 7.43 -1.18
N THR A 74 -9.94 8.67 -1.14
CA THR A 74 -10.22 9.67 -2.18
C THR A 74 -9.63 9.28 -3.55
N LEU A 75 -8.39 8.77 -3.59
CA LEU A 75 -7.73 8.26 -4.80
C LEU A 75 -8.50 7.09 -5.42
N SER A 76 -9.04 6.19 -4.58
CA SER A 76 -9.83 5.05 -5.05
C SER A 76 -11.10 5.47 -5.80
N ARG A 77 -11.70 6.60 -5.40
CA ARG A 77 -12.89 7.18 -6.06
C ARG A 77 -12.56 7.89 -7.36
N GLN A 78 -11.35 8.41 -7.51
CA GLN A 78 -10.89 9.18 -8.68
C GLN A 78 -10.32 8.30 -9.80
N GLY A 79 -10.12 7.00 -9.55
CA GLY A 79 -9.67 6.03 -10.57
C GLY A 79 -8.23 5.56 -10.40
N ASP A 80 -7.43 6.20 -9.53
CA ASP A 80 -6.03 5.87 -9.25
C ASP A 80 -5.88 4.74 -8.22
N ARG A 81 -6.50 3.60 -8.52
CA ARG A 81 -6.58 2.44 -7.61
C ARG A 81 -5.22 1.88 -7.21
N GLY A 82 -4.20 2.01 -8.06
CA GLY A 82 -2.83 1.57 -7.73
C GLY A 82 -2.19 2.41 -6.63
N VAL A 83 -2.27 3.73 -6.73
CA VAL A 83 -1.75 4.65 -5.70
C VAL A 83 -2.50 4.44 -4.39
N ALA A 84 -3.83 4.34 -4.46
CA ALA A 84 -4.67 4.04 -3.29
C ALA A 84 -4.25 2.74 -2.58
N ALA A 85 -3.99 1.67 -3.33
CA ALA A 85 -3.53 0.41 -2.77
C ALA A 85 -2.16 0.56 -2.08
N GLY A 86 -1.23 1.30 -2.69
CA GLY A 86 0.10 1.52 -2.12
C GLY A 86 0.05 2.28 -0.80
N VAL A 87 -0.77 3.33 -0.75
CA VAL A 87 -1.00 4.11 0.49
C VAL A 87 -1.68 3.24 1.56
N ALA A 88 -2.66 2.41 1.19
CA ALA A 88 -3.32 1.51 2.14
C ALA A 88 -2.35 0.48 2.74
N ILE A 89 -1.49 -0.15 1.92
CA ILE A 89 -0.47 -1.10 2.39
C ILE A 89 0.49 -0.42 3.36
N SER A 90 1.06 0.73 2.98
CA SER A 90 1.99 1.48 3.83
C SER A 90 1.36 1.87 5.17
N THR A 91 0.08 2.26 5.17
CA THR A 91 -0.68 2.59 6.39
C THR A 91 -0.82 1.38 7.31
N GLY A 92 -1.18 0.21 6.76
CA GLY A 92 -1.28 -1.02 7.54
C GLY A 92 0.06 -1.42 8.17
N VAL A 93 1.16 -1.26 7.43
CA VAL A 93 2.52 -1.47 7.97
C VAL A 93 2.82 -0.50 9.11
N GLY A 94 2.52 0.79 8.93
CA GLY A 94 2.71 1.80 9.98
C GLY A 94 1.95 1.49 11.27
N TRP A 95 0.68 1.09 11.16
CA TRP A 95 -0.12 0.68 12.32
C TRP A 95 0.40 -0.60 12.98
N SER A 96 0.91 -1.55 12.19
CA SER A 96 1.51 -2.77 12.72
C SER A 96 2.76 -2.46 13.55
N VAL A 97 3.60 -1.52 13.11
CA VAL A 97 4.78 -1.07 13.86
C VAL A 97 4.38 -0.38 15.16
N ALA A 98 3.36 0.50 15.14
CA ALA A 98 2.87 1.14 16.36
C ALA A 98 2.31 0.12 17.37
N ALA A 99 1.53 -0.87 16.88
CA ALA A 99 1.01 -1.95 17.70
C ALA A 99 2.14 -2.81 18.32
N ALA A 100 3.17 -3.13 17.53
CA ALA A 100 4.34 -3.85 18.02
C ALA A 100 5.09 -3.07 19.11
N ALA A 101 5.28 -1.75 18.94
CA ALA A 101 5.92 -0.90 19.93
C ALA A 101 5.14 -0.87 21.26
N ILE A 102 3.81 -0.79 21.20
CA ILE A 102 2.93 -0.88 22.37
C ILE A 102 3.08 -2.24 23.04
N ALA A 103 3.01 -3.34 22.28
CA ALA A 103 3.12 -4.69 22.81
C ALA A 103 4.46 -4.97 23.48
N VAL A 104 5.57 -4.51 22.87
CA VAL A 104 6.91 -4.65 23.45
C VAL A 104 7.03 -3.88 24.75
N ARG A 105 6.61 -2.60 24.80
CA ARG A 105 6.68 -1.82 26.05
C ARG A 105 5.80 -2.43 27.13
N TRP A 106 4.59 -2.85 26.79
CA TRP A 106 3.71 -3.49 27.77
C TRP A 106 4.33 -4.77 28.33
N GLY A 107 4.91 -5.61 27.47
CA GLY A 107 5.60 -6.84 27.89
C GLY A 107 6.85 -6.60 28.75
N MET A 108 7.58 -5.50 28.52
CA MET A 108 8.79 -5.16 29.30
C MET A 108 8.47 -4.49 30.65
N THR A 109 7.43 -3.66 30.69
CA THR A 109 7.14 -2.81 31.86
C THR A 109 6.03 -3.40 32.74
N GLY A 110 5.19 -4.31 32.24
CA GLY A 110 4.00 -4.81 32.93
C GLY A 110 2.85 -3.79 33.01
N ASP A 111 3.20 -2.51 32.97
CA ASP A 111 2.28 -1.38 32.95
C ASP A 111 1.86 -1.00 31.53
N TRP A 112 0.62 -0.51 31.39
CA TRP A 112 0.12 -0.09 30.11
C TRP A 112 0.87 1.16 29.64
N PRO A 113 1.36 1.16 28.40
CA PRO A 113 2.29 2.18 27.94
C PRO A 113 1.66 3.56 27.66
N LEU A 114 0.34 3.69 27.75
CA LEU A 114 -0.40 4.89 27.36
C LEU A 114 -0.98 5.68 28.55
N TRP A 115 -0.90 5.18 29.79
CA TRP A 115 -1.27 5.90 31.01
C TRP A 115 -0.05 6.52 31.70
#